data_AF-A0A6G2UAE0-F1
#
_entry.id   AF-A0A6G2UAE0-F1
#
_cell.length_a   1.000
_cell.length_b   1.000
_cell.length_c   1.000
_cell.angle_alpha   90.00
_cell.angle_beta   90.00
_cell.angle_gamma   90.00
#
_symmetry.space_group_name_H-M   'P 1'
#
loop_
_entity.id
_entity.type
_entity.pdbx_description
1 polymer ?
#
loop_
_entity_poly.entity_id
_entity_poly.type
_entity_poly.pdbx_seq_one_letter_code
_entity_poly.pdbx_strand_id
1 'polypeptide(L)'
;MRPGRLVEHHTDVEPLAAAHVANTPFRSAPLGTEFFPPTGAAGDFWQLADTLRPPPDRWLPAERHRGKRPGYVRHHTAEDRTRNTPAKATPLAAAAAADRTVTGGRDPRPHPATAIHAHGRRSHQAARTGHRGTAATERRAPVDKDEHPLAPPGAGELLAEVEAAHTALRTAHRTTPPTATGTGAAGTPHGHGTAPDEAGLRAHFEKVIADDRKIEPRDWMPDAYRRTLVRQIAQHAHSEIVGMQPEANWLTRAPSLARKTILLAKVQDEAGHGLYLYAAAETLGVHRADLLDALHEGRQRYLSFINYPTLTWADTGALAWLTDGAAIVNQVPLCRSSYGPYARAMVRVCKEESFHHRQGFDSLWALTHGTPAQRQMAQEAVDRWWYPALAMFGPPHHASVHSEQSMAWRIKRFTNDELRQRFVDICVPQAELLGLTPPDAHLRWNDDRGHYDFTPPDFDELTRVIKGDGPCNRQRLAHRRRAHDEGAWVREAAAAHAAKHRTPHHGPHPAATTAPATVDEAAADEAAA
;
A
#
# COMPACT_ATOMS: atom_id res chain seq x y z
N MET A 1 72.13 6.79 27.21
CA MET A 1 71.95 8.06 27.97
C MET A 1 71.35 9.10 27.03
N ARG A 2 70.40 9.92 27.52
CA ARG A 2 69.72 11.05 26.83
C ARG A 2 68.99 10.74 25.49
N PRO A 3 67.88 11.44 25.17
CA PRO A 3 67.08 11.20 23.96
C PRO A 3 67.57 12.00 22.74
N GLY A 4 67.34 11.47 21.55
CA GLY A 4 67.51 12.18 20.27
C GLY A 4 66.22 12.83 19.78
N ARG A 5 66.33 13.92 19.01
CA ARG A 5 65.19 14.57 18.34
C ARG A 5 64.68 13.73 17.17
N LEU A 6 63.38 13.83 16.87
CA LEU A 6 62.90 13.60 15.51
C LEU A 6 63.37 14.73 14.59
N VAL A 7 63.62 14.39 13.33
CA VAL A 7 63.80 15.31 12.21
C VAL A 7 62.92 14.79 11.07
N GLU A 8 62.13 15.66 10.47
CA GLU A 8 61.27 15.32 9.34
C GLU A 8 62.09 15.23 8.05
N HIS A 9 61.75 14.27 7.19
CA HIS A 9 62.19 14.26 5.79
C HIS A 9 61.04 13.78 4.90
N HIS A 10 60.81 14.50 3.81
CA HIS A 10 59.87 14.12 2.76
C HIS A 10 60.34 12.87 2.00
N THR A 11 59.38 12.07 1.55
CA THR A 11 59.50 11.20 0.37
C THR A 11 58.19 11.27 -0.40
N ASP A 12 58.30 11.42 -1.72
CA ASP A 12 57.20 11.80 -2.60
C ASP A 12 56.20 10.66 -2.91
N VAL A 13 55.00 11.05 -3.34
CA VAL A 13 53.98 10.15 -3.91
C VAL A 13 53.40 10.82 -5.16
N GLU A 14 53.57 10.20 -6.33
CA GLU A 14 53.03 10.74 -7.59
C GLU A 14 51.48 10.63 -7.66
N PRO A 15 50.79 11.67 -8.15
CA PRO A 15 49.36 11.59 -8.43
C PRO A 15 49.09 10.97 -9.82
N LEU A 16 48.34 9.87 -9.86
CA LEU A 16 47.85 9.28 -11.12
C LEU A 16 46.89 10.25 -11.85
N ALA A 17 47.08 10.36 -13.18
CA ALA A 17 46.50 11.44 -13.97
C ALA A 17 44.96 11.40 -14.11
N ALA A 18 44.32 12.57 -13.99
CA ALA A 18 42.90 12.75 -14.29
C ALA A 18 42.69 12.97 -15.80
N ALA A 19 41.80 12.19 -16.41
CA ALA A 19 41.45 12.35 -17.82
C ALA A 19 40.62 13.62 -18.05
N HIS A 20 41.05 14.49 -18.98
CA HIS A 20 40.26 15.64 -19.41
C HIS A 20 39.04 15.20 -20.23
N VAL A 21 37.85 15.62 -19.81
CA VAL A 21 36.66 15.71 -20.67
C VAL A 21 36.47 17.17 -21.05
N ALA A 22 36.27 17.45 -22.34
CA ALA A 22 36.19 18.82 -22.84
C ALA A 22 34.93 19.55 -22.34
N ASN A 23 35.09 20.82 -21.96
CA ASN A 23 34.03 21.62 -21.33
C ASN A 23 33.28 22.46 -22.38
N THR A 24 32.10 22.00 -22.80
CA THR A 24 31.26 22.70 -23.79
C THR A 24 30.28 23.66 -23.09
N PRO A 25 30.34 24.98 -23.34
CA PRO A 25 29.53 25.95 -22.60
C PRO A 25 28.04 25.89 -23.00
N PHE A 26 27.19 25.49 -22.07
CA PHE A 26 25.73 25.48 -22.25
C PHE A 26 25.20 26.92 -22.23
N ARG A 27 24.69 27.43 -23.36
CA ARG A 27 24.07 28.76 -23.42
C ARG A 27 22.71 28.73 -22.72
N SER A 28 22.49 29.69 -21.83
CA SER A 28 21.20 29.88 -21.13
C SER A 28 20.11 30.37 -22.08
N ALA A 29 19.07 29.56 -22.28
CA ALA A 29 17.79 30.01 -22.80
C ALA A 29 16.84 30.36 -21.63
N PRO A 30 15.92 31.34 -21.78
CA PRO A 30 14.99 31.69 -20.71
C PRO A 30 13.97 30.57 -20.45
N LEU A 31 13.67 30.33 -19.17
CA LEU A 31 12.68 29.34 -18.74
C LEU A 31 11.25 29.83 -19.02
N GLY A 32 10.71 29.45 -20.17
CA GLY A 32 9.28 29.54 -20.45
C GLY A 32 8.47 28.57 -19.58
N THR A 33 7.32 29.02 -19.07
CA THR A 33 6.44 28.23 -18.21
C THR A 33 5.55 27.27 -19.00
N GLU A 34 6.06 26.11 -19.42
CA GLU A 34 5.23 24.94 -19.79
C GLU A 34 6.09 23.67 -19.96
N PHE A 35 6.24 22.87 -18.88
CA PHE A 35 6.84 21.53 -18.96
C PHE A 35 6.33 20.57 -17.88
N PHE A 36 5.01 20.30 -17.91
CA PHE A 36 4.48 19.02 -17.44
C PHE A 36 4.12 18.19 -18.68
N PRO A 37 4.69 16.99 -18.89
CA PRO A 37 4.26 16.14 -19.99
C PRO A 37 2.81 15.67 -19.75
N PRO A 38 1.97 15.59 -20.79
CA PRO A 38 0.63 15.04 -20.66
C PRO A 38 0.68 13.55 -20.25
N THR A 39 -0.41 13.07 -19.65
CA THR A 39 -0.51 11.72 -19.07
C THR A 39 -0.60 10.61 -20.14
N GLY A 40 0.54 10.33 -20.79
CA GLY A 40 0.69 9.28 -21.80
C GLY A 40 1.95 8.43 -21.64
N ALA A 41 3.08 9.03 -21.22
CA ALA A 41 4.42 8.42 -21.22
C ALA A 41 4.60 7.14 -20.37
N ALA A 42 3.62 6.76 -19.54
CA ALA A 42 3.60 5.43 -18.92
C ALA A 42 3.32 4.32 -19.95
N GLY A 43 2.37 4.53 -20.87
CA GLY A 43 1.91 3.51 -21.82
C GLY A 43 3.00 3.02 -22.76
N ASP A 44 3.86 3.93 -23.22
CA ASP A 44 4.92 3.65 -24.19
C ASP A 44 6.04 2.77 -23.57
N PHE A 45 6.27 2.87 -22.25
CA PHE A 45 7.20 1.99 -21.54
C PHE A 45 6.63 0.57 -21.39
N TRP A 46 5.31 0.44 -21.23
CA TRP A 46 4.67 -0.87 -21.03
C TRP A 46 4.58 -1.71 -22.31
N GLN A 47 4.44 -1.10 -23.49
CA GLN A 47 4.57 -1.84 -24.76
C GLN A 47 5.95 -2.47 -24.90
N LEU A 48 7.01 -1.78 -24.47
CA LEU A 48 8.38 -2.31 -24.51
C LEU A 48 8.52 -3.56 -23.63
N ALA A 49 7.86 -3.59 -22.46
CA ALA A 49 7.90 -4.74 -21.55
C ALA A 49 7.30 -6.02 -22.17
N ASP A 50 6.16 -5.93 -22.87
CA ASP A 50 5.57 -7.08 -23.57
C ASP A 50 6.44 -7.54 -24.77
N THR A 51 7.15 -6.63 -25.45
CA THR A 51 8.11 -7.01 -26.52
C THR A 51 9.39 -7.70 -26.02
N LEU A 52 9.66 -7.70 -24.70
CA LEU A 52 10.83 -8.35 -24.11
C LEU A 52 10.58 -9.82 -23.69
N ARG A 53 9.43 -10.40 -24.05
CA ARG A 53 9.16 -11.85 -23.92
C ARG A 53 10.12 -12.65 -24.81
N PRO A 54 11.02 -13.50 -24.26
CA PRO A 54 11.74 -14.48 -25.08
C PRO A 54 10.77 -15.58 -25.55
N PRO A 55 10.92 -16.14 -26.76
CA PRO A 55 10.17 -17.32 -27.17
C PRO A 55 10.55 -18.53 -26.31
N PRO A 56 9.63 -19.49 -26.07
CA PRO A 56 9.85 -20.60 -25.14
C PRO A 56 11.02 -21.51 -25.52
N ASP A 57 11.40 -21.55 -26.80
CA ASP A 57 12.32 -22.54 -27.38
C ASP A 57 13.82 -22.23 -27.16
N ARG A 58 14.17 -21.14 -26.47
CA ARG A 58 15.57 -20.67 -26.33
C ARG A 58 16.11 -20.66 -24.90
N TRP A 59 15.92 -21.76 -24.19
CA TRP A 59 16.79 -22.12 -23.06
C TRP A 59 18.11 -22.70 -23.58
N LEU A 60 19.19 -21.91 -23.56
CA LEU A 60 20.53 -22.38 -23.92
C LEU A 60 20.98 -23.51 -22.97
N PRO A 61 21.49 -24.65 -23.47
CA PRO A 61 22.04 -25.70 -22.63
C PRO A 61 23.22 -25.21 -21.78
N ALA A 62 23.29 -25.62 -20.52
CA ALA A 62 24.39 -25.26 -19.63
C ALA A 62 25.69 -25.98 -20.04
N GLU A 63 26.58 -25.28 -20.77
CA GLU A 63 27.88 -25.83 -21.15
C GLU A 63 28.75 -26.14 -19.92
N ARG A 64 29.26 -27.37 -19.86
CA ARG A 64 30.07 -27.86 -18.74
C ARG A 64 31.53 -27.42 -18.85
N HIS A 65 31.82 -26.14 -18.63
CA HIS A 65 33.20 -25.66 -18.54
C HIS A 65 33.98 -26.34 -17.38
N ARG A 66 34.84 -27.30 -17.72
CA ARG A 66 35.88 -27.85 -16.83
C ARG A 66 37.03 -26.85 -16.66
N GLY A 67 36.79 -25.74 -15.96
CA GLY A 67 37.82 -24.81 -15.50
C GLY A 67 38.61 -25.36 -14.31
N LYS A 68 39.94 -25.13 -14.28
CA LYS A 68 40.81 -25.54 -13.17
C LYS A 68 40.60 -24.63 -11.95
N ARG A 69 40.54 -25.20 -10.74
CA ARG A 69 40.50 -24.44 -9.48
C ARG A 69 41.90 -23.91 -9.09
N PRO A 70 42.05 -22.63 -8.70
CA PRO A 70 43.17 -22.19 -7.87
C PRO A 70 43.09 -22.84 -6.47
N GLY A 71 44.24 -23.07 -5.84
CA GLY A 71 44.32 -23.69 -4.52
C GLY A 71 44.00 -22.71 -3.38
N TYR A 72 43.32 -23.19 -2.34
CA TYR A 72 43.07 -22.43 -1.11
C TYR A 72 44.05 -22.87 -0.02
N VAL A 73 44.94 -21.97 0.42
CA VAL A 73 45.95 -22.28 1.43
C VAL A 73 45.31 -22.26 2.83
N ARG A 74 45.47 -23.35 3.59
CA ARG A 74 45.20 -23.36 5.03
C ARG A 74 46.43 -22.85 5.77
N HIS A 75 46.28 -21.81 6.58
CA HIS A 75 47.17 -21.59 7.71
C HIS A 75 46.63 -22.34 8.94
N HIS A 76 47.47 -23.17 9.54
CA HIS A 76 47.25 -23.76 10.85
C HIS A 76 48.00 -22.95 11.90
N THR A 77 47.35 -22.69 13.04
CA THR A 77 48.01 -22.33 14.30
C THR A 77 47.33 -23.07 15.45
N ALA A 78 48.05 -24.00 16.05
CA ALA A 78 47.91 -24.39 17.45
C ALA A 78 49.10 -23.74 18.20
N GLU A 79 49.26 -23.76 19.52
CA GLU A 79 48.58 -24.47 20.62
C GLU A 79 48.02 -23.41 21.62
N ASP A 80 47.65 -23.59 22.90
CA ASP A 80 47.99 -24.58 23.92
C ASP A 80 46.89 -24.72 25.00
N ARG A 81 47.04 -25.71 25.89
CA ARG A 81 46.10 -26.17 26.91
C ARG A 81 46.41 -25.58 28.30
N THR A 82 45.38 -25.32 29.09
CA THR A 82 45.45 -25.59 30.55
C THR A 82 44.12 -26.20 31.05
N ARG A 83 44.15 -26.80 32.24
CA ARG A 83 43.04 -27.59 32.82
C ARG A 83 42.34 -26.79 33.91
N ASN A 84 41.02 -26.96 34.05
CA ASN A 84 40.47 -27.37 35.34
C ASN A 84 39.03 -27.91 35.26
N THR A 85 38.77 -28.98 36.01
CA THR A 85 37.44 -29.40 36.47
C THR A 85 37.56 -29.74 37.95
N PRO A 86 36.46 -29.66 38.69
CA PRO A 86 36.03 -30.84 39.44
C PRO A 86 34.56 -31.20 39.19
N ALA A 87 34.16 -32.42 39.57
CA ALA A 87 32.83 -32.96 39.31
C ALA A 87 32.14 -33.47 40.60
N LYS A 88 30.80 -33.53 40.55
CA LYS A 88 29.86 -34.42 41.28
C LYS A 88 28.46 -34.19 40.66
N ALA A 89 27.63 -35.15 40.22
CA ALA A 89 27.29 -36.52 40.65
C ALA A 89 26.30 -36.57 41.85
N THR A 90 25.13 -37.25 41.86
CA THR A 90 24.27 -37.86 40.80
C THR A 90 22.76 -37.85 41.26
N PRO A 91 21.81 -38.83 41.09
CA PRO A 91 20.37 -38.49 40.85
C PRO A 91 19.32 -39.10 41.83
N LEU A 92 18.02 -38.97 41.53
CA LEU A 92 16.91 -39.92 41.82
C LEU A 92 15.76 -39.64 40.80
N ALA A 93 15.21 -40.64 40.08
CA ALA A 93 14.03 -41.49 40.37
C ALA A 93 12.70 -40.74 40.62
N ALA A 94 11.52 -40.97 40.00
CA ALA A 94 10.89 -42.06 39.21
C ALA A 94 9.89 -42.97 39.97
N ALA A 95 8.59 -42.82 39.68
CA ALA A 95 7.43 -43.71 39.94
C ALA A 95 6.29 -43.26 39.00
N ALA A 96 5.61 -44.09 38.19
CA ALA A 96 4.71 -45.21 38.51
C ALA A 96 3.38 -44.71 39.15
N ALA A 97 2.21 -44.66 38.49
CA ALA A 97 1.44 -45.62 37.66
C ALA A 97 0.38 -46.40 38.46
N ALA A 98 -0.87 -46.37 38.00
CA ALA A 98 -1.98 -47.22 38.47
C ALA A 98 -3.03 -47.41 37.35
N ASP A 99 -3.48 -48.65 37.17
CA ASP A 99 -4.49 -49.10 36.18
C ASP A 99 -5.68 -49.74 36.92
N ARG A 100 -6.89 -49.70 36.31
CA ARG A 100 -7.90 -50.78 36.39
C ARG A 100 -9.12 -50.59 35.45
N THR A 101 -9.47 -51.65 34.73
CA THR A 101 -10.76 -51.90 34.01
C THR A 101 -11.85 -52.41 35.00
N VAL A 102 -13.13 -52.69 34.71
CA VAL A 102 -13.98 -53.16 33.55
C VAL A 102 -15.42 -52.58 33.79
N THR A 103 -16.47 -52.44 32.94
CA THR A 103 -17.00 -52.90 31.61
C THR A 103 -17.71 -51.68 30.92
N GLY A 104 -18.47 -51.69 29.81
CA GLY A 104 -18.82 -52.70 28.77
C GLY A 104 -20.31 -53.14 28.71
N GLY A 105 -21.14 -52.62 27.77
CA GLY A 105 -22.52 -53.12 27.54
C GLY A 105 -23.49 -52.29 26.64
N ARG A 106 -23.65 -52.71 25.38
CA ARG A 106 -24.79 -52.61 24.39
C ARG A 106 -25.78 -51.40 24.28
N ASP A 107 -26.07 -51.09 23.00
CA ASP A 107 -27.21 -50.37 22.35
C ASP A 107 -28.62 -51.01 22.69
N PRO A 108 -29.82 -50.44 22.37
CA PRO A 108 -30.13 -49.38 21.40
C PRO A 108 -31.22 -48.32 21.73
N ARG A 109 -31.50 -47.45 20.74
CA ARG A 109 -32.58 -46.43 20.63
C ARG A 109 -34.01 -47.03 20.68
N PRO A 110 -35.05 -46.21 20.95
CA PRO A 110 -35.92 -45.79 19.83
C PRO A 110 -36.49 -44.34 19.90
N HIS A 111 -37.14 -43.91 18.81
CA HIS A 111 -38.02 -42.72 18.71
C HIS A 111 -39.39 -42.97 19.37
N PRO A 112 -40.23 -41.91 19.52
CA PRO A 112 -41.40 -41.84 18.62
C PRO A 112 -41.56 -40.47 17.92
N ALA A 113 -42.56 -40.37 17.03
CA ALA A 113 -42.96 -39.15 16.31
C ALA A 113 -44.49 -39.08 16.16
N THR A 114 -45.08 -37.87 16.11
CA THR A 114 -46.43 -37.45 15.62
C THR A 114 -46.83 -36.12 16.33
N ALA A 115 -47.69 -35.24 15.79
CA ALA A 115 -48.14 -35.03 14.41
C ALA A 115 -48.68 -33.60 14.16
N ILE A 116 -48.55 -33.16 12.91
CA ILE A 116 -49.48 -32.36 12.08
C ILE A 116 -50.64 -31.62 12.80
N HIS A 117 -50.71 -30.29 12.59
CA HIS A 117 -51.95 -29.64 12.12
C HIS A 117 -51.63 -28.38 11.30
N ALA A 118 -52.51 -28.03 10.34
CA ALA A 118 -52.31 -26.90 9.44
C ALA A 118 -53.63 -26.16 9.15
N HIS A 119 -53.58 -24.82 9.15
CA HIS A 119 -54.38 -23.84 8.39
C HIS A 119 -54.00 -22.43 8.89
N GLY A 120 -54.14 -21.35 8.12
CA GLY A 120 -54.67 -21.23 6.75
C GLY A 120 -54.15 -19.98 6.03
N ARG A 121 -54.49 -19.83 4.75
CA ARG A 121 -54.03 -18.73 3.88
C ARG A 121 -54.76 -17.42 4.18
N ARG A 122 -54.06 -16.28 4.12
CA ARG A 122 -54.57 -15.05 3.50
C ARG A 122 -53.49 -14.42 2.63
N SER A 123 -53.91 -13.84 1.52
CA SER A 123 -53.07 -13.31 0.45
C SER A 123 -53.17 -11.80 0.37
N HIS A 124 -52.04 -11.10 0.29
CA HIS A 124 -51.98 -9.77 -0.30
C HIS A 124 -50.89 -9.72 -1.37
N GLN A 125 -51.20 -9.00 -2.45
CA GLN A 125 -50.48 -9.04 -3.71
C GLN A 125 -49.98 -7.62 -4.01
N ALA A 126 -48.66 -7.45 -4.03
CA ALA A 126 -47.99 -6.20 -4.37
C ALA A 126 -46.96 -6.44 -5.47
N ALA A 127 -46.76 -5.46 -6.35
CA ALA A 127 -46.10 -5.68 -7.64
C ALA A 127 -44.59 -5.93 -7.51
N ARG A 128 -44.12 -7.03 -8.10
CA ARG A 128 -42.70 -7.21 -8.48
C ARG A 128 -42.48 -6.60 -9.87
N THR A 129 -41.87 -5.43 -9.95
CA THR A 129 -41.23 -4.96 -11.19
C THR A 129 -39.96 -5.79 -11.44
N GLY A 130 -39.70 -6.12 -12.70
CA GLY A 130 -38.69 -7.12 -13.05
C GLY A 130 -37.26 -6.57 -13.11
N HIS A 131 -36.38 -7.11 -12.28
CA HIS A 131 -34.99 -7.31 -12.66
C HIS A 131 -34.68 -8.81 -12.61
N ARG A 132 -34.76 -9.47 -13.78
CA ARG A 132 -34.22 -10.82 -13.96
C ARG A 132 -32.70 -10.69 -14.08
N GLY A 133 -32.01 -10.69 -12.94
CA GLY A 133 -30.59 -11.04 -12.93
C GLY A 133 -30.45 -12.46 -13.47
N THR A 134 -29.73 -12.63 -14.57
CA THR A 134 -29.47 -13.95 -15.17
C THR A 134 -28.39 -14.66 -14.37
N ALA A 135 -28.76 -15.19 -13.21
CA ALA A 135 -27.99 -16.21 -12.49
C ALA A 135 -28.04 -17.53 -13.29
N ALA A 136 -27.37 -17.56 -14.44
CA ALA A 136 -27.15 -18.76 -15.21
C ALA A 136 -26.04 -19.56 -14.52
N THR A 137 -26.35 -20.78 -14.09
CA THR A 137 -25.36 -21.74 -13.59
C THR A 137 -24.56 -22.33 -14.74
N GLU A 138 -23.78 -21.49 -15.42
CA GLU A 138 -22.72 -21.97 -16.30
C GLU A 138 -21.63 -22.59 -15.42
N ARG A 139 -21.47 -23.91 -15.50
CA ARG A 139 -20.22 -24.54 -15.05
C ARG A 139 -19.10 -23.90 -15.86
N ARG A 140 -18.24 -23.12 -15.19
CA ARG A 140 -17.11 -22.43 -15.81
C ARG A 140 -16.40 -23.40 -16.75
N ALA A 141 -16.22 -23.00 -18.02
CA ALA A 141 -15.55 -23.83 -18.99
C ALA A 141 -14.17 -24.26 -18.45
N PRO A 142 -13.69 -25.50 -18.71
CA PRO A 142 -12.35 -25.90 -18.30
C PRO A 142 -11.35 -24.92 -18.88
N VAL A 143 -10.69 -24.15 -18.01
CA VAL A 143 -9.61 -23.26 -18.42
C VAL A 143 -8.41 -24.15 -18.74
N ASP A 144 -7.83 -23.95 -19.92
CA ASP A 144 -6.61 -24.64 -20.28
C ASP A 144 -5.50 -24.28 -19.28
N LYS A 145 -4.75 -25.27 -18.82
CA LYS A 145 -3.65 -25.07 -17.86
C LYS A 145 -2.31 -24.87 -18.55
N ASP A 146 -2.21 -25.18 -19.84
CA ASP A 146 -0.99 -25.03 -20.61
C ASP A 146 -0.90 -23.67 -21.33
N GLU A 147 -2.02 -22.93 -21.47
CA GLU A 147 -2.04 -21.55 -21.98
C GLU A 147 -1.87 -20.52 -20.85
N HIS A 148 -0.82 -19.69 -20.92
CA HIS A 148 -0.60 -18.59 -19.98
C HIS A 148 -1.69 -17.52 -20.12
N PRO A 149 -2.57 -17.31 -19.13
CA PRO A 149 -3.66 -16.35 -19.26
C PRO A 149 -3.11 -14.93 -19.36
N LEU A 150 -3.75 -14.08 -20.17
CA LEU A 150 -3.31 -12.69 -20.32
C LEU A 150 -3.41 -11.91 -19.00
N ALA A 151 -4.39 -12.20 -18.15
CA ALA A 151 -4.55 -11.64 -16.80
C ALA A 151 -5.23 -12.67 -15.87
N PRO A 152 -5.11 -12.53 -14.54
CA PRO A 152 -5.79 -13.44 -13.59
C PRO A 152 -7.32 -13.39 -13.75
N PRO A 153 -8.03 -14.53 -13.74
CA PRO A 153 -9.49 -14.57 -13.73
C PRO A 153 -10.12 -13.60 -12.70
N GLY A 154 -11.13 -12.84 -13.12
CA GLY A 154 -11.80 -11.83 -12.28
C GLY A 154 -11.12 -10.45 -12.21
N ALA A 155 -9.83 -10.32 -12.58
CA ALA A 155 -9.14 -9.02 -12.54
C ALA A 155 -9.77 -7.97 -13.49
N GLY A 156 -10.30 -8.40 -14.64
CA GLY A 156 -11.00 -7.53 -15.58
C GLY A 156 -12.34 -6.99 -15.05
N GLU A 157 -13.03 -7.75 -14.20
CA GLU A 157 -14.30 -7.33 -13.58
C GLU A 157 -14.04 -6.23 -12.53
N LEU A 158 -13.01 -6.40 -11.70
CA LEU A 158 -12.55 -5.40 -10.74
C LEU A 158 -12.13 -4.09 -11.44
N LEU A 159 -11.38 -4.18 -12.55
CA LEU A 159 -10.99 -3.00 -13.33
C LEU A 159 -12.21 -2.30 -13.98
N ALA A 160 -13.20 -3.06 -14.46
CA ALA A 160 -14.45 -2.49 -14.99
C ALA A 160 -15.25 -1.75 -13.90
N GLU A 161 -15.27 -2.23 -12.66
CA GLU A 161 -15.87 -1.52 -11.53
C GLU A 161 -15.17 -0.17 -11.23
N VAL A 162 -13.85 -0.10 -11.40
CA VAL A 162 -13.05 1.14 -11.26
C VAL A 162 -13.38 2.13 -12.37
N GLU A 163 -13.43 1.70 -13.64
CA GLU A 163 -13.79 2.61 -14.75
C GLU A 163 -15.23 3.10 -14.65
N ALA A 164 -16.16 2.27 -14.17
CA ALA A 164 -17.51 2.68 -13.87
C ALA A 164 -17.57 3.73 -12.72
N ALA A 165 -16.74 3.57 -11.68
CA ALA A 165 -16.63 4.56 -10.60
C ALA A 165 -16.00 5.88 -11.09
N HIS A 166 -14.93 5.79 -11.87
CA HIS A 166 -14.24 6.91 -12.48
C HIS A 166 -15.17 7.71 -13.41
N THR A 167 -15.96 7.02 -14.22
CA THR A 167 -16.97 7.62 -15.11
C THR A 167 -18.05 8.34 -14.29
N ALA A 168 -18.57 7.72 -13.22
CA ALA A 168 -19.54 8.36 -12.33
C ALA A 168 -18.98 9.64 -11.67
N LEU A 169 -17.73 9.62 -11.18
CA LEU A 169 -17.06 10.79 -10.61
C LEU A 169 -16.89 11.93 -11.63
N ARG A 170 -16.53 11.61 -12.88
CA ARG A 170 -16.38 12.61 -13.96
C ARG A 170 -17.72 13.20 -14.41
N THR A 171 -18.79 12.41 -14.41
CA THR A 171 -20.15 12.90 -14.69
C THR A 171 -20.66 13.80 -13.58
N ALA A 172 -20.53 13.39 -12.31
CA ALA A 172 -20.97 14.18 -11.16
C ALA A 172 -20.32 15.58 -11.13
N HIS A 173 -19.01 15.66 -11.42
CA HIS A 173 -18.29 16.94 -11.49
C HIS A 173 -18.79 17.88 -12.62
N ARG A 174 -19.37 17.34 -13.70
CA ARG A 174 -19.98 18.13 -14.79
C ARG A 174 -21.42 18.57 -14.50
N THR A 175 -22.14 17.84 -13.66
CA THR A 175 -23.56 18.10 -13.37
C THR A 175 -23.80 18.94 -12.11
N THR A 176 -22.80 19.10 -11.25
CA THR A 176 -22.85 20.01 -10.11
C THR A 176 -22.66 21.46 -10.60
N PRO A 177 -23.67 22.35 -10.48
CA PRO A 177 -23.44 23.78 -10.70
C PRO A 177 -22.39 24.28 -9.70
N PRO A 178 -21.62 25.35 -10.01
CA PRO A 178 -20.75 25.96 -9.01
C PRO A 178 -21.61 26.37 -7.81
N THR A 179 -21.49 25.64 -6.70
CA THR A 179 -22.21 25.93 -5.46
C THR A 179 -21.86 27.35 -5.07
N ALA A 180 -22.87 28.21 -4.89
CA ALA A 180 -22.65 29.59 -4.48
C ALA A 180 -21.79 29.58 -3.21
N THR A 181 -20.55 30.04 -3.34
CA THR A 181 -19.59 30.08 -2.24
C THR A 181 -20.22 30.89 -1.12
N GLY A 182 -20.36 30.31 0.07
CA GLY A 182 -20.66 31.10 1.26
C GLY A 182 -19.59 32.17 1.39
N THR A 183 -19.97 33.42 1.12
CA THR A 183 -19.02 34.53 0.99
C THR A 183 -18.54 34.95 2.36
N GLY A 184 -17.56 34.21 2.90
CA GLY A 184 -16.70 34.63 3.99
C GLY A 184 -15.77 35.75 3.56
N ALA A 185 -16.34 36.87 3.11
CA ALA A 185 -15.62 38.07 2.73
C ALA A 185 -15.16 38.78 4.02
N ALA A 186 -13.85 38.76 4.27
CA ALA A 186 -13.25 39.61 5.30
C ALA A 186 -13.42 41.08 4.87
N GLY A 187 -14.32 41.83 5.51
CA GLY A 187 -14.72 43.15 4.98
C GLY A 187 -15.35 44.15 5.95
N THR A 188 -16.04 43.75 7.03
CA THR A 188 -16.56 44.70 8.04
C THR A 188 -16.86 44.02 9.38
N PRO A 189 -16.47 44.62 10.52
CA PRO A 189 -17.01 44.23 11.82
C PRO A 189 -18.25 45.06 12.15
N HIS A 190 -19.45 44.47 12.18
CA HIS A 190 -20.61 44.94 12.94
C HIS A 190 -21.71 43.84 12.93
N GLY A 191 -22.23 43.48 14.11
CA GLY A 191 -23.28 42.47 14.28
C GLY A 191 -22.81 41.20 15.01
N HIS A 192 -23.57 40.76 16.02
CA HIS A 192 -23.38 39.45 16.64
C HIS A 192 -23.91 38.37 15.69
N GLY A 193 -23.00 37.71 14.95
CA GLY A 193 -23.36 36.52 14.17
C GLY A 193 -23.75 35.38 15.09
N THR A 194 -25.00 34.90 14.97
CA THR A 194 -25.39 33.60 15.49
C THR A 194 -24.49 32.52 14.90
N ALA A 195 -24.12 31.53 15.72
CA ALA A 195 -23.37 30.37 15.24
C ALA A 195 -24.15 29.69 14.08
N PRO A 196 -23.46 29.16 13.05
CA PRO A 196 -24.13 28.48 11.95
C PRO A 196 -24.93 27.30 12.49
N ASP A 197 -26.14 27.13 11.97
CA ASP A 197 -27.08 26.08 12.40
C ASP A 197 -26.49 24.69 12.15
N GLU A 198 -25.95 24.05 13.19
CA GLU A 198 -25.38 22.71 13.08
C GLU A 198 -26.44 21.67 12.74
N ALA A 199 -27.72 21.87 13.08
CA ALA A 199 -28.79 20.93 12.71
C ALA A 199 -29.10 21.02 11.21
N GLY A 200 -29.19 22.23 10.65
CA GLY A 200 -29.29 22.46 9.21
C GLY A 200 -28.09 21.91 8.43
N LEU A 201 -26.86 22.12 8.93
CA LEU A 201 -25.64 21.57 8.34
C LEU A 201 -25.59 20.05 8.43
N ARG A 202 -26.03 19.46 9.56
CA ARG A 202 -26.18 18.02 9.77
C ARG A 202 -27.13 17.41 8.75
N ALA A 203 -28.34 17.96 8.63
CA ALA A 203 -29.35 17.51 7.69
C ALA A 203 -28.90 17.65 6.23
N HIS A 204 -28.13 18.71 5.90
CA HIS A 204 -27.51 18.85 4.57
C HIS A 204 -26.49 17.73 4.30
N PHE A 205 -25.57 17.48 5.22
CA PHE A 205 -24.58 16.40 5.11
C PHE A 205 -25.27 15.03 4.95
N GLU A 206 -26.26 14.73 5.80
CA GLU A 206 -27.02 13.48 5.74
C GLU A 206 -27.76 13.33 4.42
N LYS A 207 -28.31 14.41 3.85
CA LYS A 207 -28.88 14.40 2.50
C LYS A 207 -27.82 14.17 1.41
N VAL A 208 -26.63 14.81 1.48
CA VAL A 208 -25.54 14.58 0.51
C VAL A 208 -25.12 13.10 0.52
N ILE A 209 -24.96 12.51 1.70
CA ILE A 209 -24.67 11.07 1.86
C ILE A 209 -25.82 10.22 1.31
N ALA A 210 -27.08 10.53 1.64
CA ALA A 210 -28.25 9.78 1.17
C ALA A 210 -28.39 9.77 -0.36
N ASP A 211 -28.16 10.92 -1.00
CA ASP A 211 -28.15 11.14 -2.46
C ASP A 211 -26.95 10.45 -3.17
N ASP A 212 -26.05 9.81 -2.44
CA ASP A 212 -24.75 9.26 -2.87
C ASP A 212 -23.77 10.25 -3.51
N ARG A 213 -24.03 11.55 -3.31
CA ARG A 213 -23.17 12.66 -3.73
C ARG A 213 -21.88 12.68 -2.88
N LYS A 214 -20.88 13.40 -3.36
CA LYS A 214 -19.55 13.45 -2.73
C LYS A 214 -19.40 14.66 -1.83
N ILE A 215 -18.74 14.44 -0.70
CA ILE A 215 -18.25 15.46 0.22
C ILE A 215 -16.88 15.91 -0.28
N GLU A 216 -16.69 17.22 -0.47
CA GLU A 216 -15.45 17.85 -0.92
C GLU A 216 -14.77 18.65 0.21
N PRO A 217 -13.49 19.06 0.06
CA PRO A 217 -12.72 19.68 1.15
C PRO A 217 -13.30 20.96 1.77
N ARG A 218 -14.14 21.68 1.01
CA ARG A 218 -14.78 22.94 1.45
C ARG A 218 -16.17 22.73 2.07
N ASP A 219 -16.73 21.53 1.97
CA ASP A 219 -18.04 21.24 2.51
C ASP A 219 -17.97 21.10 4.04
N TRP A 220 -19.03 21.51 4.73
CA TRP A 220 -19.17 21.14 6.13
C TRP A 220 -19.37 19.63 6.24
N MET A 221 -18.71 19.02 7.21
CA MET A 221 -18.80 17.59 7.51
C MET A 221 -18.66 17.37 9.02
N PRO A 222 -19.31 16.35 9.60
CA PRO A 222 -19.17 16.03 11.01
C PRO A 222 -17.72 15.79 11.40
N ASP A 223 -17.35 16.29 12.58
CA ASP A 223 -16.03 16.13 13.16
C ASP A 223 -15.59 14.66 13.32
N ALA A 224 -16.56 13.80 13.64
CA ALA A 224 -16.35 12.35 13.71
C ALA A 224 -16.10 11.72 12.32
N TYR A 225 -16.79 12.19 11.27
CA TYR A 225 -16.55 11.78 9.88
C TYR A 225 -15.15 12.19 9.42
N ARG A 226 -14.75 13.45 9.68
CA ARG A 226 -13.40 13.97 9.43
C ARG A 226 -12.33 13.12 10.13
N ARG A 227 -12.49 12.84 11.43
CA ARG A 227 -11.56 11.99 12.21
C ARG A 227 -11.49 10.54 11.70
N THR A 228 -12.62 9.94 11.32
CA THR A 228 -12.66 8.58 10.75
C THR A 228 -11.93 8.52 9.41
N LEU A 229 -12.12 9.50 8.53
CA LEU A 229 -11.39 9.61 7.26
C LEU A 229 -9.90 9.85 7.47
N VAL A 230 -9.50 10.82 8.31
CA VAL A 230 -8.09 11.07 8.64
C VAL A 230 -7.43 9.78 9.12
N ARG A 231 -8.05 9.05 10.06
CA ARG A 231 -7.54 7.75 10.53
C ARG A 231 -7.39 6.76 9.38
N GLN A 232 -8.44 6.56 8.56
CA GLN A 232 -8.42 5.54 7.52
C GLN A 232 -7.44 5.85 6.38
N ILE A 233 -7.44 7.09 5.88
CA ILE A 233 -6.59 7.51 4.75
C ILE A 233 -5.13 7.57 5.18
N ALA A 234 -4.82 8.02 6.40
CA ALA A 234 -3.45 7.99 6.93
C ALA A 234 -2.96 6.54 7.11
N GLN A 235 -3.78 5.66 7.70
CA GLN A 235 -3.43 4.23 7.82
C GLN A 235 -3.23 3.54 6.46
N HIS A 236 -3.93 4.00 5.40
CA HIS A 236 -3.67 3.61 4.01
C HIS A 236 -2.30 4.14 3.55
N ALA A 237 -2.06 5.45 3.63
CA ALA A 237 -0.79 6.09 3.24
C ALA A 237 0.45 5.58 4.00
N HIS A 238 0.26 5.05 5.21
CA HIS A 238 1.29 4.34 5.98
C HIS A 238 1.53 2.92 5.47
N SER A 239 0.49 2.26 4.96
CA SER A 239 0.58 0.91 4.41
C SER A 239 1.44 0.89 3.16
N GLU A 240 1.33 1.87 2.26
CA GLU A 240 2.21 1.93 1.09
C GLU A 240 3.68 2.12 1.50
N ILE A 241 3.97 3.16 2.31
CA ILE A 241 5.35 3.50 2.73
C ILE A 241 6.03 2.40 3.56
N VAL A 242 5.27 1.55 4.26
CA VAL A 242 5.84 0.41 5.01
C VAL A 242 5.79 -0.89 4.20
N GLY A 243 4.86 -1.02 3.24
CA GLY A 243 4.70 -2.12 2.27
C GLY A 243 5.86 -2.23 1.29
N MET A 244 6.49 -1.10 0.94
CA MET A 244 7.75 -1.07 0.20
C MET A 244 8.86 -1.92 0.84
N GLN A 245 8.84 -2.15 2.16
CA GLN A 245 9.94 -2.82 2.88
C GLN A 245 10.04 -4.34 2.62
N PRO A 246 8.97 -5.17 2.77
CA PRO A 246 9.02 -6.59 2.43
C PRO A 246 9.41 -6.83 0.96
N GLU A 247 9.07 -5.94 0.03
CA GLU A 247 9.47 -6.07 -1.38
C GLU A 247 10.89 -5.56 -1.67
N ALA A 248 11.28 -4.41 -1.13
CA ALA A 248 12.63 -3.85 -1.28
C ALA A 248 13.73 -4.82 -0.82
N ASN A 249 13.40 -5.70 0.13
CA ASN A 249 14.20 -6.85 0.56
C ASN A 249 14.76 -7.69 -0.62
N TRP A 250 14.00 -7.81 -1.72
CA TRP A 250 14.32 -8.65 -2.88
C TRP A 250 14.80 -7.90 -4.11
N LEU A 251 14.75 -6.56 -4.15
CA LEU A 251 15.26 -5.75 -5.28
C LEU A 251 16.72 -6.05 -5.63
N THR A 252 17.57 -6.35 -4.63
CA THR A 252 18.98 -6.71 -4.84
C THR A 252 19.19 -8.17 -5.26
N ARG A 253 18.16 -9.02 -5.15
CA ARG A 253 18.25 -10.49 -5.25
C ARG A 253 17.27 -11.14 -6.25
N ALA A 254 16.50 -10.33 -6.98
CA ALA A 254 15.57 -10.81 -8.00
C ALA A 254 16.27 -11.68 -9.07
N PRO A 255 15.67 -12.80 -9.51
CA PRO A 255 16.34 -13.85 -10.29
C PRO A 255 16.60 -13.50 -11.76
N SER A 256 16.02 -12.41 -12.26
CA SER A 256 16.28 -11.90 -13.61
C SER A 256 16.14 -10.37 -13.66
N LEU A 257 16.76 -9.73 -14.66
CA LEU A 257 16.64 -8.29 -14.86
C LEU A 257 15.18 -7.88 -15.14
N ALA A 258 14.42 -8.70 -15.89
CA ALA A 258 12.99 -8.44 -16.13
C ALA A 258 12.18 -8.39 -14.83
N ARG A 259 12.31 -9.41 -13.96
CA ARG A 259 11.64 -9.42 -12.65
C ARG A 259 12.14 -8.31 -11.72
N LYS A 260 13.42 -7.93 -11.81
CA LYS A 260 13.99 -6.80 -11.08
C LYS A 260 13.38 -5.46 -11.51
N THR A 261 13.22 -5.21 -12.81
CA THR A 261 12.59 -3.99 -13.35
C THR A 261 11.12 -3.90 -12.97
N ILE A 262 10.38 -5.03 -13.02
CA ILE A 262 8.98 -5.10 -12.59
C ILE A 262 8.85 -4.77 -11.10
N LEU A 263 9.68 -5.36 -10.23
CA LEU A 263 9.66 -5.09 -8.79
C LEU A 263 10.12 -3.67 -8.45
N LEU A 264 11.07 -3.10 -9.21
CA LEU A 264 11.44 -1.68 -9.09
C LEU A 264 10.26 -0.74 -9.40
N ALA A 265 9.50 -1.03 -10.46
CA ALA A 265 8.34 -0.24 -10.83
C ALA A 265 7.22 -0.32 -9.78
N LYS A 266 6.91 -1.52 -9.26
CA LYS A 266 5.93 -1.69 -8.17
C LYS A 266 6.29 -0.88 -6.92
N VAL A 267 7.52 -1.02 -6.42
CA VAL A 267 7.99 -0.29 -5.23
C VAL A 267 8.07 1.23 -5.47
N GLN A 268 8.23 1.67 -6.73
CA GLN A 268 8.12 3.08 -7.11
C GLN A 268 6.66 3.58 -7.08
N ASP A 269 5.73 2.78 -7.63
CA ASP A 269 4.31 3.15 -7.70
C ASP A 269 3.67 3.17 -6.30
N GLU A 270 4.01 2.23 -5.40
CA GLU A 270 3.64 2.28 -3.96
C GLU A 270 4.05 3.61 -3.31
N ALA A 271 5.25 4.13 -3.60
CA ALA A 271 5.68 5.43 -3.10
C ALA A 271 4.80 6.58 -3.65
N GLY A 272 4.34 6.46 -4.91
CA GLY A 272 3.37 7.35 -5.54
C GLY A 272 1.97 7.27 -4.91
N HIS A 273 1.48 6.06 -4.64
CA HIS A 273 0.19 5.81 -3.97
C HIS A 273 0.17 6.42 -2.57
N GLY A 274 1.27 6.22 -1.82
CA GLY A 274 1.48 6.89 -0.55
C GLY A 274 1.37 8.42 -0.67
N LEU A 275 2.01 9.03 -1.67
CA LEU A 275 1.90 10.48 -1.93
C LEU A 275 0.46 10.92 -2.24
N TYR A 276 -0.27 10.18 -3.09
CA TYR A 276 -1.68 10.46 -3.40
C TYR A 276 -2.57 10.39 -2.14
N LEU A 277 -2.32 9.42 -1.27
CA LEU A 277 -3.09 9.21 -0.04
C LEU A 277 -2.78 10.26 1.03
N TYR A 278 -1.52 10.67 1.22
CA TYR A 278 -1.22 11.82 2.09
C TYR A 278 -1.87 13.10 1.56
N ALA A 279 -1.77 13.39 0.25
CA ALA A 279 -2.41 14.57 -0.33
C ALA A 279 -3.95 14.56 -0.13
N ALA A 280 -4.60 13.39 -0.25
CA ALA A 280 -6.01 13.24 0.07
C ALA A 280 -6.31 13.47 1.57
N ALA A 281 -5.44 13.00 2.48
CA ALA A 281 -5.58 13.24 3.92
C ALA A 281 -5.38 14.72 4.29
N GLU A 282 -4.42 15.42 3.67
CA GLU A 282 -4.16 16.84 3.95
C GLU A 282 -5.36 17.74 3.56
N THR A 283 -6.18 17.33 2.59
CA THR A 283 -7.45 18.04 2.29
C THR A 283 -8.51 17.98 3.40
N LEU A 284 -8.30 17.18 4.46
CA LEU A 284 -9.11 17.17 5.67
C LEU A 284 -8.61 18.13 6.76
N GLY A 285 -7.49 18.84 6.55
CA GLY A 285 -6.95 19.84 7.48
C GLY A 285 -5.93 19.31 8.49
N VAL A 286 -5.20 18.25 8.15
CA VAL A 286 -4.05 17.71 8.90
C VAL A 286 -2.77 17.86 8.07
N HIS A 287 -1.59 17.80 8.69
CA HIS A 287 -0.33 17.79 7.93
C HIS A 287 0.27 16.39 7.83
N ARG A 288 0.92 16.10 6.70
CA ARG A 288 1.65 14.84 6.47
C ARG A 288 2.74 14.57 7.52
N ALA A 289 3.34 15.62 8.09
CA ALA A 289 4.32 15.50 9.17
C ALA A 289 3.68 14.84 10.41
N ASP A 290 2.62 15.42 10.95
CA ASP A 290 1.88 14.92 12.13
C ASP A 290 1.44 13.45 11.97
N LEU A 291 1.03 13.07 10.75
CA LEU A 291 0.66 11.69 10.40
C LEU A 291 1.86 10.75 10.37
N LEU A 292 3.00 11.18 9.80
CA LEU A 292 4.23 10.40 9.82
C LEU A 292 4.77 10.23 11.24
N ASP A 293 4.68 11.24 12.09
CA ASP A 293 5.10 11.14 13.49
C ASP A 293 4.14 10.26 14.30
N ALA A 294 2.83 10.35 14.06
CA ALA A 294 1.87 9.39 14.61
C ALA A 294 2.13 7.94 14.15
N LEU A 295 2.66 7.70 12.95
CA LEU A 295 3.18 6.40 12.51
C LEU A 295 4.46 6.03 13.25
N HIS A 296 5.46 6.92 13.30
CA HIS A 296 6.75 6.68 13.94
C HIS A 296 6.57 6.32 15.42
N GLU A 297 5.75 7.05 16.15
CA GLU A 297 5.46 6.85 17.58
C GLU A 297 4.47 5.70 17.83
N GLY A 298 3.87 5.12 16.78
CA GLY A 298 2.94 4.00 16.91
C GLY A 298 1.57 4.40 17.48
N ARG A 299 1.14 5.65 17.29
CA ARG A 299 -0.26 6.08 17.52
C ARG A 299 -1.18 5.70 16.35
N GLN A 300 -0.66 5.67 15.13
CA GLN A 300 -1.35 5.16 13.95
C GLN A 300 -0.81 3.77 13.55
N ARG A 301 -1.33 3.20 12.47
CA ARG A 301 -1.13 1.78 12.06
C ARG A 301 -0.99 1.67 10.55
N TYR A 302 -0.56 0.50 10.08
CA TYR A 302 -0.52 0.08 8.69
C TYR A 302 -1.11 -1.34 8.59
N LEU A 303 -1.37 -1.83 7.37
CA LEU A 303 -1.96 -3.14 7.14
C LEU A 303 -1.10 -4.28 7.73
N SER A 304 -1.78 -5.33 8.22
CA SER A 304 -1.18 -6.41 9.01
C SER A 304 -0.16 -7.24 8.23
N PHE A 305 -0.46 -7.59 6.97
CA PHE A 305 0.37 -8.46 6.11
C PHE A 305 1.83 -7.97 5.94
N ILE A 306 2.06 -6.67 6.01
CA ILE A 306 3.37 -6.03 5.88
C ILE A 306 4.36 -6.54 6.95
N ASN A 307 3.84 -7.06 8.07
CA ASN A 307 4.61 -7.57 9.19
C ASN A 307 5.10 -9.02 9.03
N TYR A 308 4.79 -9.68 7.93
CA TYR A 308 5.29 -11.03 7.62
C TYR A 308 6.59 -10.94 6.78
N PRO A 309 7.50 -11.92 6.89
CA PRO A 309 8.80 -11.88 6.22
C PRO A 309 8.76 -12.49 4.82
N THR A 310 9.37 -11.80 3.84
CA THR A 310 9.57 -12.32 2.47
C THR A 310 10.82 -13.22 2.42
N LEU A 311 10.64 -14.51 2.66
CA LEU A 311 11.74 -15.47 2.91
C LEU A 311 12.44 -15.99 1.64
N THR A 312 11.70 -16.12 0.54
CA THR A 312 12.14 -16.66 -0.76
C THR A 312 11.79 -15.69 -1.88
N TRP A 313 12.21 -15.97 -3.13
CA TRP A 313 11.73 -15.18 -4.27
C TRP A 313 10.22 -15.36 -4.52
N ALA A 314 9.68 -16.56 -4.27
CA ALA A 314 8.25 -16.81 -4.46
C ALA A 314 7.36 -15.92 -3.56
N ASP A 315 7.89 -15.43 -2.44
CA ASP A 315 7.21 -14.48 -1.58
C ASP A 315 6.82 -13.18 -2.28
N THR A 316 7.62 -12.64 -3.21
CA THR A 316 7.22 -11.42 -3.94
C THR A 316 6.11 -11.71 -4.92
N GLY A 317 6.06 -12.93 -5.48
CA GLY A 317 4.93 -13.40 -6.28
C GLY A 317 3.67 -13.60 -5.44
N ALA A 318 3.78 -14.26 -4.28
CA ALA A 318 2.65 -14.55 -3.39
C ALA A 318 2.11 -13.31 -2.68
N LEU A 319 2.96 -12.35 -2.31
CA LEU A 319 2.56 -11.04 -1.80
C LEU A 319 1.79 -10.29 -2.89
N ALA A 320 2.42 -9.99 -4.04
CA ALA A 320 1.76 -9.25 -5.11
C ALA A 320 0.48 -9.94 -5.62
N TRP A 321 0.45 -11.28 -5.68
CA TRP A 321 -0.76 -12.01 -6.04
C TRP A 321 -1.85 -11.93 -4.95
N LEU A 322 -1.58 -12.39 -3.73
CA LEU A 322 -2.59 -12.56 -2.68
C LEU A 322 -2.90 -11.26 -1.94
N THR A 323 -1.88 -10.50 -1.53
CA THR A 323 -2.09 -9.30 -0.70
C THR A 323 -2.50 -8.10 -1.53
N ASP A 324 -1.94 -7.88 -2.72
CA ASP A 324 -2.47 -6.82 -3.60
C ASP A 324 -3.83 -7.24 -4.18
N GLY A 325 -4.05 -8.53 -4.45
CA GLY A 325 -5.38 -9.04 -4.80
C GLY A 325 -6.43 -8.73 -3.73
N ALA A 326 -6.08 -8.90 -2.45
CA ALA A 326 -6.92 -8.53 -1.32
C ALA A 326 -7.06 -6.99 -1.17
N ALA A 327 -5.98 -6.23 -1.45
CA ALA A 327 -6.01 -4.77 -1.47
C ALA A 327 -6.99 -4.25 -2.52
N ILE A 328 -6.87 -4.67 -3.78
CA ILE A 328 -7.77 -4.31 -4.88
C ILE A 328 -9.23 -4.63 -4.54
N VAL A 329 -9.53 -5.83 -4.03
CA VAL A 329 -10.90 -6.21 -3.63
C VAL A 329 -11.45 -5.27 -2.54
N ASN A 330 -10.61 -4.81 -1.62
CA ASN A 330 -10.96 -3.84 -0.58
C ASN A 330 -11.02 -2.38 -1.09
N GLN A 331 -10.19 -2.00 -2.07
CA GLN A 331 -10.06 -0.63 -2.57
C GLN A 331 -11.03 -0.27 -3.70
N VAL A 332 -11.37 -1.19 -4.61
CA VAL A 332 -12.31 -0.95 -5.72
C VAL A 332 -13.66 -0.39 -5.22
N PRO A 333 -14.24 -0.85 -4.08
CA PRO A 333 -15.38 -0.20 -3.44
C PRO A 333 -15.13 1.23 -2.95
N LEU A 334 -13.90 1.57 -2.57
CA LEU A 334 -13.50 2.91 -2.08
C LEU A 334 -13.39 3.94 -3.22
N CYS A 335 -13.27 3.51 -4.48
CA CYS A 335 -13.54 4.36 -5.65
C CYS A 335 -14.97 4.95 -5.65
N ARG A 336 -15.89 4.38 -4.86
CA ARG A 336 -17.25 4.90 -4.61
C ARG A 336 -17.45 5.49 -3.20
N SER A 337 -16.38 5.68 -2.42
CA SER A 337 -16.43 6.31 -1.08
C SER A 337 -17.14 7.68 -1.13
N SER A 338 -17.70 8.13 -0.01
CA SER A 338 -18.41 9.43 0.07
C SER A 338 -17.48 10.64 0.02
N TYR A 339 -16.22 10.51 0.41
CA TYR A 339 -15.25 11.61 0.33
C TYR A 339 -14.60 11.69 -1.04
N GLY A 340 -14.84 12.78 -1.76
CA GLY A 340 -14.43 13.00 -3.15
C GLY A 340 -12.93 12.86 -3.39
N PRO A 341 -12.05 13.51 -2.61
CA PRO A 341 -10.60 13.39 -2.76
C PRO A 341 -10.10 11.95 -2.63
N TYR A 342 -10.63 11.19 -1.65
CA TYR A 342 -10.24 9.80 -1.42
C TYR A 342 -10.73 8.88 -2.54
N ALA A 343 -12.00 9.02 -2.96
CA ALA A 343 -12.54 8.26 -4.10
C ALA A 343 -11.75 8.50 -5.40
N ARG A 344 -11.29 9.74 -5.64
CA ARG A 344 -10.44 10.09 -6.78
C ARG A 344 -9.00 9.59 -6.67
N ALA A 345 -8.46 9.45 -5.47
CA ALA A 345 -7.15 8.81 -5.25
C ALA A 345 -7.23 7.31 -5.55
N MET A 346 -8.23 6.62 -4.99
CA MET A 346 -8.43 5.18 -5.15
C MET A 346 -8.61 4.77 -6.63
N VAL A 347 -9.27 5.61 -7.44
CA VAL A 347 -9.37 5.38 -8.90
C VAL A 347 -8.02 5.31 -9.61
N ARG A 348 -6.97 5.98 -9.11
CA ARG A 348 -5.60 5.88 -9.66
C ARG A 348 -4.92 4.62 -9.14
N VAL A 349 -4.86 4.49 -7.81
CA VAL A 349 -4.24 3.37 -7.11
C VAL A 349 -4.75 2.02 -7.64
N CYS A 350 -6.07 1.82 -7.73
CA CYS A 350 -6.65 0.57 -8.25
C CYS A 350 -6.33 0.27 -9.72
N LYS A 351 -6.07 1.29 -10.57
CA LYS A 351 -5.62 1.06 -11.96
C LYS A 351 -4.19 0.55 -11.97
N GLU A 352 -3.33 1.18 -11.18
CA GLU A 352 -1.90 0.90 -11.08
C GLU A 352 -1.66 -0.45 -10.37
N GLU A 353 -2.31 -0.71 -9.23
CA GLU A 353 -2.28 -2.00 -8.52
C GLU A 353 -2.77 -3.18 -9.36
N SER A 354 -3.72 -2.98 -10.28
CA SER A 354 -4.20 -4.07 -11.16
C SER A 354 -3.08 -4.68 -12.02
N PHE A 355 -2.05 -3.89 -12.34
CA PHE A 355 -0.81 -4.37 -12.96
C PHE A 355 0.05 -5.16 -11.97
N HIS A 356 0.21 -4.67 -10.73
CA HIS A 356 1.00 -5.33 -9.70
C HIS A 356 0.49 -6.74 -9.39
N HIS A 357 -0.82 -6.90 -9.17
CA HIS A 357 -1.47 -8.19 -8.94
C HIS A 357 -1.27 -9.17 -10.10
N ARG A 358 -1.40 -8.68 -11.35
CA ARG A 358 -1.11 -9.44 -12.58
C ARG A 358 0.35 -9.90 -12.64
N GLN A 359 1.30 -9.05 -12.25
CA GLN A 359 2.73 -9.39 -12.22
C GLN A 359 3.08 -10.39 -11.09
N GLY A 360 2.38 -10.34 -9.95
CA GLY A 360 2.49 -11.35 -8.90
C GLY A 360 2.10 -12.75 -9.39
N PHE A 361 0.92 -12.84 -10.03
CA PHE A 361 0.44 -14.08 -10.66
C PHE A 361 1.40 -14.59 -11.74
N ASP A 362 1.84 -13.74 -12.67
CA ASP A 362 2.80 -14.06 -13.74
C ASP A 362 4.16 -14.55 -13.17
N SER A 363 4.60 -13.97 -12.05
CA SER A 363 5.80 -14.44 -11.33
C SER A 363 5.61 -15.81 -10.67
N LEU A 364 4.41 -16.14 -10.17
CA LEU A 364 4.11 -17.48 -9.67
C LEU A 364 3.95 -18.50 -10.80
N TRP A 365 3.30 -18.14 -11.90
CA TRP A 365 3.15 -19.00 -13.08
C TRP A 365 4.50 -19.49 -13.60
N ALA A 366 5.48 -18.58 -13.70
CA ALA A 366 6.85 -18.90 -14.09
C ALA A 366 7.61 -19.81 -13.10
N LEU A 367 7.15 -19.92 -11.85
CA LEU A 367 7.68 -20.86 -10.85
C LEU A 367 6.95 -22.20 -10.89
N THR A 368 5.62 -22.20 -11.08
CA THR A 368 4.81 -23.43 -11.14
C THR A 368 5.03 -24.23 -12.42
N HIS A 369 5.42 -23.57 -13.52
CA HIS A 369 5.90 -24.20 -14.75
C HIS A 369 7.42 -24.49 -14.73
N GLY A 370 8.10 -24.17 -13.63
CA GLY A 370 9.53 -24.38 -13.45
C GLY A 370 9.92 -25.77 -12.94
N THR A 371 11.16 -25.88 -12.46
CA THR A 371 11.69 -27.09 -11.81
C THR A 371 10.90 -27.47 -10.54
N PRO A 372 10.96 -28.74 -10.06
CA PRO A 372 10.28 -29.15 -8.84
C PRO A 372 10.56 -28.25 -7.62
N ALA A 373 11.79 -27.74 -7.49
CA ALA A 373 12.17 -26.81 -6.42
C ALA A 373 11.50 -25.42 -6.55
N GLN A 374 11.23 -24.94 -7.78
CA GLN A 374 10.49 -23.70 -7.99
C GLN A 374 8.99 -23.89 -7.68
N ARG A 375 8.42 -25.05 -8.05
CA ARG A 375 7.03 -25.41 -7.69
C ARG A 375 6.84 -25.50 -6.18
N GLN A 376 7.76 -26.17 -5.49
CA GLN A 376 7.79 -26.24 -4.03
C GLN A 376 7.91 -24.83 -3.41
N MET A 377 8.83 -23.99 -3.88
CA MET A 377 9.00 -22.63 -3.38
C MET A 377 7.73 -21.77 -3.57
N ALA A 378 7.00 -21.95 -4.69
CA ALA A 378 5.72 -21.29 -4.93
C ALA A 378 4.65 -21.73 -3.93
N GLN A 379 4.51 -23.04 -3.69
CA GLN A 379 3.58 -23.58 -2.69
C GLN A 379 3.93 -23.10 -1.27
N GLU A 380 5.19 -23.21 -0.86
CA GLU A 380 5.69 -22.74 0.44
C GLU A 380 5.50 -21.22 0.66
N ALA A 381 5.32 -20.43 -0.41
CA ALA A 381 4.94 -19.02 -0.29
C ALA A 381 3.42 -18.86 -0.10
N VAL A 382 2.58 -19.55 -0.88
CA VAL A 382 1.11 -19.55 -0.70
C VAL A 382 0.72 -20.03 0.70
N ASP A 383 1.36 -21.09 1.19
CA ASP A 383 1.17 -21.66 2.53
C ASP A 383 1.32 -20.61 3.65
N ARG A 384 2.21 -19.63 3.45
CA ARG A 384 2.52 -18.57 4.43
C ARG A 384 1.77 -17.27 4.21
N TRP A 385 1.33 -16.97 2.99
CA TRP A 385 0.70 -15.70 2.63
C TRP A 385 -0.84 -15.74 2.55
N TRP A 386 -1.46 -16.93 2.48
CA TRP A 386 -2.93 -17.11 2.42
C TRP A 386 -3.68 -16.47 3.60
N TYR A 387 -3.44 -16.93 4.83
CA TYR A 387 -4.14 -16.40 6.00
C TYR A 387 -3.82 -14.93 6.30
N PRO A 388 -2.57 -14.43 6.13
CA PRO A 388 -2.28 -13.00 6.18
C PRO A 388 -3.11 -12.17 5.19
N ALA A 389 -3.34 -12.64 3.95
CA ALA A 389 -4.19 -11.97 2.98
C ALA A 389 -5.68 -11.97 3.42
N LEU A 390 -6.21 -13.11 3.87
CA LEU A 390 -7.56 -13.19 4.44
C LEU A 390 -7.78 -12.27 5.66
N ALA A 391 -6.70 -12.01 6.41
CA ALA A 391 -6.71 -11.13 7.58
C ALA A 391 -6.64 -9.63 7.23
N MET A 392 -6.30 -9.25 5.98
CA MET A 392 -6.25 -7.84 5.55
C MET A 392 -7.62 -7.14 5.61
N PHE A 393 -8.69 -7.89 5.36
CA PHE A 393 -10.08 -7.41 5.49
C PHE A 393 -10.47 -7.07 6.93
N GLY A 394 -9.63 -7.40 7.92
CA GLY A 394 -9.88 -7.09 9.33
C GLY A 394 -10.77 -8.12 10.04
N PRO A 395 -11.22 -7.80 11.27
CA PRO A 395 -12.04 -8.71 12.10
C PRO A 395 -13.43 -8.96 11.49
N PRO A 396 -14.20 -9.95 12.00
CA PRO A 396 -15.59 -10.16 11.59
C PRO A 396 -16.45 -8.90 11.74
N HIS A 397 -17.51 -8.79 10.94
CA HIS A 397 -18.39 -7.62 10.92
C HIS A 397 -18.95 -7.28 12.30
N HIS A 398 -19.40 -8.30 13.05
CA HIS A 398 -19.96 -8.17 14.41
C HIS A 398 -18.94 -7.68 15.45
N ALA A 399 -17.63 -7.82 15.18
CA ALA A 399 -16.55 -7.35 16.05
C ALA A 399 -15.95 -6.00 15.56
N SER A 400 -16.51 -5.42 14.50
CA SER A 400 -15.90 -4.30 13.78
C SER A 400 -16.47 -2.94 14.24
N VAL A 401 -15.91 -2.40 15.33
CA VAL A 401 -16.29 -1.15 16.05
C VAL A 401 -16.39 0.12 15.18
N HIS A 402 -16.02 0.06 13.90
CA HIS A 402 -16.11 1.19 12.96
C HIS A 402 -16.96 0.90 11.71
N SER A 403 -17.40 -0.35 11.48
CA SER A 403 -18.05 -0.72 10.21
C SER A 403 -19.41 -0.06 10.02
N GLU A 404 -20.30 -0.16 11.00
CA GLU A 404 -21.66 0.40 10.94
C GLU A 404 -21.64 1.89 10.58
N GLN A 405 -20.95 2.70 11.38
CA GLN A 405 -20.88 4.15 11.15
C GLN A 405 -20.19 4.52 9.81
N SER A 406 -19.17 3.76 9.40
CA SER A 406 -18.48 4.00 8.11
C SER A 406 -19.34 3.61 6.90
N MET A 407 -20.26 2.64 7.06
CA MET A 407 -21.22 2.25 6.03
C MET A 407 -22.42 3.22 6.00
N ALA A 408 -22.91 3.68 7.15
CA ALA A 408 -23.94 4.73 7.23
C ALA A 408 -23.48 6.02 6.54
N TRP A 409 -22.22 6.43 6.76
CA TRP A 409 -21.60 7.56 6.05
C TRP A 409 -21.08 7.23 4.64
N ARG A 410 -21.29 6.01 4.14
CA ARG A 410 -20.84 5.50 2.83
C ARG A 410 -19.34 5.72 2.53
N ILE A 411 -18.52 5.84 3.57
CA ILE A 411 -17.05 5.80 3.47
C ILE A 411 -16.63 4.41 2.97
N LYS A 412 -17.29 3.39 3.51
CA LYS A 412 -17.19 1.97 3.22
C LYS A 412 -18.51 1.50 2.59
N ARG A 413 -18.45 0.55 1.63
CA ARG A 413 -19.63 0.12 0.85
C ARG A 413 -20.10 -1.31 1.16
N PHE A 414 -19.20 -2.19 1.60
CA PHE A 414 -19.43 -3.59 1.95
C PHE A 414 -18.77 -3.89 3.31
N THR A 415 -19.23 -4.90 4.03
CA THR A 415 -18.65 -5.39 5.30
C THR A 415 -17.27 -6.05 5.09
N ASN A 416 -16.59 -6.36 6.20
CA ASN A 416 -15.32 -7.11 6.14
C ASN A 416 -15.48 -8.52 5.57
N ASP A 417 -16.62 -9.16 5.86
CA ASP A 417 -16.83 -10.58 5.55
C ASP A 417 -17.30 -10.78 4.11
N GLU A 418 -18.13 -9.86 3.56
CA GLU A 418 -18.47 -9.83 2.12
C GLU A 418 -17.22 -9.66 1.25
N LEU A 419 -16.29 -8.78 1.64
CA LEU A 419 -15.05 -8.54 0.89
C LEU A 419 -14.09 -9.73 0.99
N ARG A 420 -13.98 -10.37 2.16
CA ARG A 420 -13.18 -11.59 2.33
C ARG A 420 -13.75 -12.75 1.51
N GLN A 421 -15.07 -12.95 1.51
CA GLN A 421 -15.73 -13.96 0.67
C GLN A 421 -15.46 -13.70 -0.82
N ARG A 422 -15.69 -12.45 -1.30
CA ARG A 422 -15.42 -12.05 -2.69
C ARG A 422 -13.97 -12.32 -3.08
N PHE A 423 -13.02 -12.07 -2.20
CA PHE A 423 -11.60 -12.38 -2.45
C PHE A 423 -11.35 -13.89 -2.60
N VAL A 424 -11.92 -14.75 -1.74
CA VAL A 424 -11.78 -16.21 -1.88
C VAL A 424 -12.37 -16.69 -3.21
N ASP A 425 -13.58 -16.26 -3.55
CA ASP A 425 -14.26 -16.71 -4.78
C ASP A 425 -13.52 -16.29 -6.07
N ILE A 426 -12.75 -15.19 -6.02
CA ILE A 426 -11.85 -14.76 -7.10
C ILE A 426 -10.53 -15.55 -7.08
N CYS A 427 -9.94 -15.73 -5.89
CA CYS A 427 -8.57 -16.24 -5.73
C CYS A 427 -8.44 -17.76 -5.88
N VAL A 428 -9.45 -18.56 -5.50
CA VAL A 428 -9.33 -20.02 -5.57
C VAL A 428 -9.25 -20.53 -7.02
N PRO A 429 -10.08 -20.06 -7.97
CA PRO A 429 -9.90 -20.39 -9.38
C PRO A 429 -8.54 -19.95 -9.94
N GLN A 430 -7.95 -18.85 -9.44
CA GLN A 430 -6.59 -18.43 -9.82
C GLN A 430 -5.53 -19.43 -9.30
N ALA A 431 -5.70 -19.96 -8.08
CA ALA A 431 -4.83 -21.00 -7.52
C ALA A 431 -4.91 -22.30 -8.32
N GLU A 432 -6.13 -22.70 -8.73
CA GLU A 432 -6.37 -23.86 -9.58
C GLU A 432 -5.65 -23.78 -10.93
N LEU A 433 -5.52 -22.58 -11.54
CA LEU A 433 -4.71 -22.36 -12.75
C LEU A 433 -3.21 -22.49 -12.49
N LEU A 434 -2.72 -21.87 -11.41
CA LEU A 434 -1.31 -21.95 -11.03
C LEU A 434 -0.87 -23.38 -10.65
N GLY A 435 -1.81 -24.28 -10.35
CA GLY A 435 -1.51 -25.60 -9.82
C GLY A 435 -1.08 -25.57 -8.35
N LEU A 436 -1.54 -24.56 -7.61
CA LEU A 436 -1.23 -24.33 -6.20
C LEU A 436 -2.47 -24.58 -5.34
N THR A 437 -2.26 -25.08 -4.13
CA THR A 437 -3.34 -25.43 -3.19
C THR A 437 -3.32 -24.44 -2.02
N PRO A 438 -4.37 -23.64 -1.78
CA PRO A 438 -4.45 -22.85 -0.56
C PRO A 438 -4.43 -23.75 0.70
N PRO A 439 -3.74 -23.37 1.79
CA PRO A 439 -3.50 -24.20 2.98
C PRO A 439 -4.72 -24.29 3.92
N ASP A 440 -5.87 -24.71 3.38
CA ASP A 440 -7.16 -24.74 4.08
C ASP A 440 -7.92 -26.05 3.79
N ALA A 441 -7.96 -26.94 4.78
CA ALA A 441 -8.64 -28.24 4.69
C ALA A 441 -10.18 -28.15 4.72
N HIS A 442 -10.74 -26.96 4.96
CA HIS A 442 -12.18 -26.72 4.87
C HIS A 442 -12.58 -25.95 3.59
N LEU A 443 -11.60 -25.57 2.76
CA LEU A 443 -11.83 -24.89 1.49
C LEU A 443 -12.55 -25.81 0.50
N ARG A 444 -13.77 -25.43 0.12
CA ARG A 444 -14.58 -26.16 -0.87
C ARG A 444 -15.62 -25.24 -1.51
N TRP A 445 -15.98 -25.53 -2.75
CA TRP A 445 -17.16 -24.93 -3.36
C TRP A 445 -18.44 -25.41 -2.64
N ASN A 446 -19.40 -24.51 -2.45
CA ASN A 446 -20.69 -24.77 -1.85
C ASN A 446 -21.81 -24.35 -2.82
N ASP A 447 -22.38 -25.33 -3.53
CA ASP A 447 -23.41 -25.10 -4.56
C ASP A 447 -24.68 -24.43 -4.03
N ASP A 448 -25.10 -24.72 -2.78
CA ASP A 448 -26.28 -24.10 -2.16
C ASP A 448 -26.06 -22.60 -1.86
N ARG A 449 -24.80 -22.19 -1.63
CA ARG A 449 -24.41 -20.80 -1.39
C ARG A 449 -24.01 -20.06 -2.67
N GLY A 450 -23.50 -20.75 -3.69
CA GLY A 450 -22.84 -20.13 -4.84
C GLY A 450 -21.50 -19.46 -4.50
N HIS A 451 -20.81 -19.97 -3.48
CA HIS A 451 -19.60 -19.40 -2.87
C HIS A 451 -18.68 -20.53 -2.38
N TYR A 452 -17.40 -20.25 -2.14
CA TYR A 452 -16.55 -21.17 -1.37
C TYR A 452 -16.86 -21.08 0.14
N ASP A 453 -16.97 -22.23 0.82
CA ASP A 453 -16.74 -22.34 2.26
C ASP A 453 -15.22 -22.32 2.51
N PHE A 454 -14.75 -21.66 3.57
CA PHE A 454 -13.33 -21.55 3.92
C PHE A 454 -13.12 -21.30 5.43
N THR A 455 -11.92 -21.54 5.93
CA THR A 455 -11.51 -21.30 7.33
C THR A 455 -11.19 -19.82 7.56
N PRO A 456 -11.83 -19.13 8.54
CA PRO A 456 -11.45 -17.77 8.90
C PRO A 456 -10.00 -17.69 9.43
N PRO A 457 -9.26 -16.59 9.19
CA PRO A 457 -7.91 -16.42 9.71
C PRO A 457 -7.89 -16.30 11.25
N ASP A 458 -6.74 -16.56 11.88
CA ASP A 458 -6.56 -16.32 13.33
C ASP A 458 -6.72 -14.83 13.65
N PHE A 459 -7.89 -14.47 14.21
CA PHE A 459 -8.20 -13.11 14.61
C PHE A 459 -7.45 -12.67 15.89
N ASP A 460 -6.97 -13.61 16.71
CA ASP A 460 -6.05 -13.31 17.81
C ASP A 460 -4.64 -13.04 17.26
N GLU A 461 -4.17 -13.74 16.22
CA GLU A 461 -2.94 -13.38 15.51
C GLU A 461 -3.03 -12.00 14.89
N LEU A 462 -4.11 -11.73 14.13
CA LEU A 462 -4.37 -10.40 13.59
C LEU A 462 -4.36 -9.33 14.68
N THR A 463 -4.91 -9.65 15.86
CA THR A 463 -4.91 -8.75 17.03
C THR A 463 -3.51 -8.56 17.62
N ARG A 464 -2.67 -9.61 17.71
CA ARG A 464 -1.25 -9.51 18.13
C ARG A 464 -0.45 -8.65 17.14
N VAL A 465 -0.57 -8.93 15.84
CA VAL A 465 0.11 -8.21 14.74
C VAL A 465 -0.30 -6.73 14.70
N ILE A 466 -1.59 -6.41 14.81
CA ILE A 466 -2.08 -5.02 14.86
C ILE A 466 -1.62 -4.30 16.14
N LYS A 467 -1.43 -5.00 17.26
CA LYS A 467 -0.89 -4.42 18.50
C LYS A 467 0.62 -4.18 18.47
N GLY A 468 1.34 -4.73 17.49
CA GLY A 468 2.79 -4.57 17.34
C GLY A 468 3.62 -5.81 17.67
N ASP A 469 2.96 -6.94 17.95
CA ASP A 469 3.59 -8.21 18.35
C ASP A 469 3.42 -9.29 17.26
N GLY A 470 3.74 -8.92 16.02
CA GLY A 470 3.89 -9.83 14.88
C GLY A 470 5.36 -9.92 14.42
N PRO A 471 5.65 -10.77 13.40
CA PRO A 471 7.02 -11.21 13.11
C PRO A 471 8.02 -10.08 12.81
N CYS A 472 7.61 -9.06 12.04
CA CYS A 472 8.48 -7.96 11.62
C CYS A 472 8.10 -6.57 12.18
N ASN A 473 7.04 -6.40 12.98
CA ASN A 473 6.55 -5.05 13.40
C ASN A 473 7.66 -4.14 13.95
N ARG A 474 8.50 -4.68 14.86
CA ARG A 474 9.63 -3.95 15.45
C ARG A 474 10.67 -3.56 14.39
N GLN A 475 10.96 -4.45 13.45
CA GLN A 475 11.89 -4.20 12.33
C GLN A 475 11.34 -3.13 11.37
N ARG A 476 10.05 -3.20 11.01
CA ARG A 476 9.40 -2.29 10.06
C ARG A 476 9.40 -0.84 10.55
N LEU A 477 9.04 -0.63 11.82
CA LEU A 477 9.10 0.71 12.43
C LEU A 477 10.54 1.15 12.72
N ALA A 478 11.44 0.27 13.16
CA ALA A 478 12.84 0.64 13.39
C ALA A 478 13.53 1.09 12.09
N HIS A 479 13.29 0.41 10.96
CA HIS A 479 13.77 0.85 9.65
C HIS A 479 13.14 2.19 9.24
N ARG A 480 11.82 2.34 9.39
CA ARG A 480 11.11 3.57 9.00
C ARG A 480 11.57 4.80 9.80
N ARG A 481 11.77 4.66 11.11
CA ARG A 481 12.33 5.70 12.00
C ARG A 481 13.76 6.03 11.58
N ARG A 482 14.65 5.02 11.52
CA ARG A 482 16.05 5.23 11.16
C ARG A 482 16.22 5.96 9.82
N ALA A 483 15.44 5.61 8.80
CA ALA A 483 15.45 6.31 7.51
C ALA A 483 14.89 7.76 7.57
N HIS A 484 14.04 8.08 8.55
CA HIS A 484 13.68 9.47 8.86
C HIS A 484 14.83 10.19 9.58
N ASP A 485 15.44 9.57 10.58
CA ASP A 485 16.43 10.16 11.46
C ASP A 485 17.77 10.41 10.73
N GLU A 486 18.31 9.38 10.06
CA GLU A 486 19.51 9.47 9.21
C GLU A 486 19.31 10.44 8.02
N GLY A 487 18.06 10.65 7.60
CA GLY A 487 17.69 11.59 6.54
C GLY A 487 17.43 13.03 7.01
N ALA A 488 17.59 13.36 8.30
CA ALA A 488 17.28 14.69 8.84
C ALA A 488 18.08 15.81 8.17
N TRP A 489 19.41 15.64 8.11
CA TRP A 489 20.33 16.61 7.50
C TRP A 489 19.99 16.92 6.03
N VAL A 490 19.44 15.95 5.28
CA VAL A 490 19.00 16.15 3.88
C VAL A 490 17.79 17.07 3.82
N ARG A 491 16.83 16.92 4.73
CA ARG A 491 15.64 17.79 4.82
C ARG A 491 16.02 19.19 5.26
N GLU A 492 16.92 19.31 6.23
CA GLU A 492 17.47 20.58 6.71
C GLU A 492 18.26 21.31 5.62
N ALA A 493 19.13 20.60 4.89
CA ALA A 493 19.90 21.16 3.77
C ALA A 493 18.97 21.64 2.64
N ALA A 494 17.94 20.86 2.29
CA ALA A 494 16.94 21.25 1.29
C ALA A 494 16.14 22.50 1.73
N ALA A 495 15.73 22.57 3.00
CA ALA A 495 15.04 23.74 3.56
C ALA A 495 15.93 24.98 3.59
N ALA A 496 17.20 24.84 4.01
CA ALA A 496 18.18 25.93 4.04
C ALA A 496 18.56 26.42 2.63
N HIS A 497 18.64 25.52 1.64
CA HIS A 497 18.81 25.88 0.23
C HIS A 497 17.59 26.65 -0.28
N ALA A 498 16.37 26.12 -0.07
CA ALA A 498 15.14 26.80 -0.47
C ALA A 498 14.97 28.18 0.20
N ALA A 499 15.41 28.35 1.45
CA ALA A 499 15.40 29.64 2.14
C ALA A 499 16.34 30.68 1.47
N LYS A 500 17.54 30.27 1.03
CA LYS A 500 18.48 31.14 0.30
C LYS A 500 17.94 31.59 -1.06
N HIS A 501 17.14 30.76 -1.72
CA HIS A 501 16.56 31.04 -3.04
C HIS A 501 15.16 31.67 -2.99
N ARG A 502 14.60 31.90 -1.79
CA ARG A 502 13.50 32.86 -1.63
C ARG A 502 14.08 34.27 -1.69
N THR A 503 14.12 34.84 -2.89
CA THR A 503 14.46 36.25 -3.10
C THR A 503 13.66 37.10 -2.10
N PRO A 504 14.30 37.98 -1.31
CA PRO A 504 13.57 38.98 -0.55
C PRO A 504 12.80 39.82 -1.55
N HIS A 505 11.47 39.71 -1.55
CA HIS A 505 10.66 40.55 -2.40
C HIS A 505 10.81 41.98 -1.87
N HIS A 506 11.68 42.77 -2.49
CA HIS A 506 11.63 44.22 -2.32
C HIS A 506 10.21 44.61 -2.72
N GLY A 507 9.43 45.03 -1.72
CA GLY A 507 8.26 45.86 -1.97
C GLY A 507 8.74 47.15 -2.64
N PRO A 508 7.85 47.87 -3.35
CA PRO A 508 8.23 49.15 -3.93
C PRO A 508 8.84 50.04 -2.84
N HIS A 509 10.02 50.58 -3.12
CA HIS A 509 10.65 51.58 -2.25
C HIS A 509 9.63 52.67 -1.94
N PRO A 510 9.47 53.12 -0.68
CA PRO A 510 8.64 54.28 -0.39
C PRO A 510 9.16 55.44 -1.25
N ALA A 511 8.25 56.02 -2.07
CA ALA A 511 8.64 56.97 -3.09
C ALA A 511 9.41 58.14 -2.47
N ALA A 512 10.59 58.44 -3.02
CA ALA A 512 11.43 59.52 -2.51
C ALA A 512 10.67 60.85 -2.65
N THR A 513 10.31 61.46 -1.51
CA THR A 513 9.53 62.69 -1.48
C THR A 513 10.34 63.83 -2.08
N THR A 514 10.04 64.21 -3.31
CA THR A 514 10.68 65.35 -3.97
C THR A 514 10.30 66.64 -3.25
N ALA A 515 11.25 67.22 -2.51
CA ALA A 515 11.10 68.57 -1.98
C ALA A 515 10.98 69.59 -3.12
N PRO A 516 10.23 70.69 -2.95
CA PRO A 516 10.11 71.72 -3.96
C PRO A 516 11.46 72.42 -4.20
N ALA A 517 11.73 72.79 -5.45
CA ALA A 517 12.97 73.47 -5.81
C ALA A 517 13.00 74.90 -5.25
N THR A 518 14.10 75.27 -4.61
CA THR A 518 14.45 76.66 -4.31
C THR A 518 14.94 77.34 -5.58
N VAL A 519 14.30 78.45 -5.96
CA VAL A 519 14.86 79.39 -6.93
C VAL A 519 15.89 80.24 -6.20
N ASP A 520 17.05 80.47 -6.82
CA ASP A 520 18.10 81.35 -6.30
C ASP A 520 18.47 82.37 -7.39
N GLU A 521 18.53 83.65 -7.03
CA GLU A 521 18.73 84.77 -7.97
C GLU A 521 20.21 85.16 -8.05
N ALA A 522 20.79 85.15 -9.25
CA ALA A 522 22.19 85.53 -9.46
C ALA A 522 22.43 86.19 -10.84
N ALA A 523 21.95 87.41 -11.04
CA ALA A 523 22.15 88.17 -12.29
C ALA A 523 22.08 89.71 -12.13
N ALA A 524 22.84 90.28 -11.17
CA ALA A 524 23.22 91.69 -11.13
C ALA A 524 24.52 91.83 -10.29
N ASP A 525 25.51 92.66 -10.64
CA ASP A 525 25.62 93.58 -11.78
C ASP A 525 27.08 93.67 -12.26
N GLU A 526 27.31 93.92 -13.55
CA GLU A 526 28.64 94.18 -14.13
C GLU A 526 28.64 95.44 -15.00
N ALA A 527 28.54 96.59 -14.33
CA ALA A 527 28.74 97.91 -14.94
C ALA A 527 29.39 98.86 -13.93
N ALA A 528 30.52 99.47 -14.30
CA ALA A 528 31.24 100.42 -13.46
C ALA A 528 31.11 101.85 -14.01
N ALA A 529 30.43 102.72 -13.26
CA ALA A 529 30.47 104.20 -13.37
C ALA A 529 29.89 104.84 -12.10
#